data_AF-A0A8J3MUY5-F1
#
_entry.id   AF-A0A8J3MUY5-F1
#
_cell.length_a   1.000
_cell.length_b   1.000
_cell.length_c   1.000
_cell.angle_alpha   90.00
_cell.angle_beta   90.00
_cell.angle_gamma   90.00
#
_symmetry.space_group_name_H-M   'P 1'
#
loop_
_entity.id
_entity.type
_entity.pdbx_description
1 polymer ?
#
loop_
_entity_poly.entity_id
_entity_poly.type
_entity_poly.pdbx_seq_one_letter_code
_entity_poly.pdbx_strand_id
1 'polypeptide(L)' 'MEKEAALAILEALVDGLNPYTNERLPQESPFVHSSTKRALQMAVVALEATGVPSQKELAEDRWAIPLLCYSSPFFPYHTF' A
#
# COMPACT_ATOMS: atom_id res chain seq x y z
N MET A 1 12.76 12.27 10.20
CA MET A 1 12.06 13.13 11.18
C MET A 1 10.56 13.24 10.89
N GLU A 2 10.10 13.80 9.77
CA GLU A 2 8.64 14.01 9.59
C GLU A 2 7.84 12.71 9.35
N LYS A 3 8.42 11.72 8.65
CA LYS A 3 7.78 10.41 8.42
C LYS A 3 7.54 9.64 9.73
N GLU A 4 8.51 9.64 10.63
CA GLU A 4 8.41 8.93 11.92
C GLU A 4 7.34 9.56 12.81
N ALA A 5 7.27 10.91 12.82
CA ALA A 5 6.21 11.63 13.53
C ALA A 5 4.83 11.33 12.93
N ALA A 6 4.71 11.28 11.60
CA ALA A 6 3.45 10.94 10.93
C ALA A 6 2.99 9.51 11.24
N LEU A 7 3.91 8.54 11.25
CA LEU A 7 3.61 7.15 11.63
C LEU A 7 3.11 7.07 13.07
N ALA A 8 3.81 7.69 14.02
CA ALA A 8 3.41 7.70 15.43
C ALA A 8 2.00 8.29 15.63
N ILE A 9 1.66 9.36 14.90
CA ILE A 9 0.32 9.96 14.93
C ILE A 9 -0.74 8.98 14.41
N LEU A 10 -0.47 8.34 13.26
CA LEU A 10 -1.42 7.43 12.64
C LEU A 10 -1.64 6.18 13.50
N GLU A 11 -0.59 5.62 14.09
CA GLU A 11 -0.67 4.49 15.01
C GLU A 11 -1.52 4.81 16.25
N ALA A 12 -1.29 5.97 16.88
CA ALA A 12 -2.10 6.41 18.02
C ALA A 12 -3.59 6.52 17.63
N LEU A 13 -3.90 7.05 16.44
CA LEU A 13 -5.29 7.14 15.96
C LEU A 13 -5.90 5.76 15.66
N VAL A 14 -5.13 4.81 15.13
CA VAL A 14 -5.57 3.41 14.94
C VAL A 14 -5.94 2.77 16.28
N ASP A 15 -5.17 3.03 17.33
CA ASP A 15 -5.45 2.56 18.68
C ASP A 15 -6.65 3.29 19.33
N GLY A 16 -7.07 4.40 18.73
CA GLY A 16 -8.14 5.25 19.25
C GLY A 16 -7.66 6.14 20.39
N LEU A 17 -6.40 6.55 20.35
CA LEU A 17 -5.76 7.47 21.26
C LEU A 17 -5.56 8.83 20.59
N ASN A 18 -5.63 9.89 21.38
CA ASN A 18 -5.22 11.21 20.95
C ASN A 18 -3.68 11.25 20.89
N PRO A 19 -3.06 11.54 19.73
CA PRO A 19 -1.60 11.51 19.56
C PRO A 19 -0.85 12.54 20.42
N TYR A 20 -1.54 13.58 20.91
CA TYR A 20 -0.92 14.65 21.70
C TYR A 20 -1.14 14.49 23.21
N THR A 21 -2.27 13.92 23.64
CA THR A 21 -2.60 13.76 25.07
C THR A 21 -2.48 12.32 25.55
N ASN A 22 -2.34 11.36 24.63
CA ASN A 22 -2.36 9.92 24.89
C ASN A 22 -3.65 9.41 25.58
N GLU A 23 -4.70 10.22 25.54
CA GLU A 23 -6.01 9.88 26.11
C GLU A 23 -6.85 9.12 25.10
N ARG A 24 -7.73 8.24 25.60
CA ARG A 24 -8.65 7.50 24.74
C ARG A 24 -9.68 8.42 24.13
N LEU A 25 -9.84 8.36 22.82
CA LEU A 25 -10.86 9.12 22.11
C LEU A 25 -12.26 8.67 22.54
N PRO A 26 -13.22 9.61 22.65
CA PRO A 26 -14.61 9.27 22.95
C PRO A 26 -15.19 8.37 21.86
N GLN A 27 -16.15 7.50 22.22
CA GLN A 27 -16.74 6.55 21.27
C GLN A 27 -17.45 7.22 20.08
N GLU A 28 -17.90 8.46 20.28
CA GLU A 28 -18.56 9.30 19.29
C GLU A 28 -17.57 9.89 18.26
N SER A 29 -16.27 9.75 18.51
CA SER A 29 -15.23 10.28 17.63
C SER A 29 -15.21 9.54 16.29
N PRO A 30 -15.14 10.26 15.16
CA PRO A 30 -15.09 9.67 13.83
C PRO A 30 -13.88 8.73 13.64
N PHE A 31 -12.81 8.93 14.42
CA PHE A 31 -11.59 8.12 14.37
C PHE A 31 -11.72 6.76 15.08
N VAL A 32 -12.75 6.56 15.92
CA VAL A 32 -12.97 5.30 16.64
C VAL A 32 -13.78 4.30 15.79
N HIS A 33 -14.50 4.79 14.78
CA HIS A 33 -15.29 3.94 13.88
C HIS A 33 -14.41 2.92 13.14
N SER A 34 -14.95 1.71 12.98
CA SER A 34 -14.23 0.58 12.37
C SER A 34 -13.79 0.84 10.93
N SER A 35 -14.60 1.56 10.14
CA SER A 35 -14.26 1.99 8.78
C SER A 35 -13.05 2.93 8.78
N THR A 36 -13.04 3.92 9.68
CA THR A 36 -11.95 4.89 9.81
C THR A 36 -10.67 4.22 10.28
N LYS A 37 -10.74 3.31 11.27
CA LYS A 37 -9.58 2.54 11.72
C LYS A 37 -8.93 1.71 10.60
N ARG A 38 -9.75 1.10 9.73
CA ARG A 38 -9.24 0.39 8.54
C ARG A 38 -8.54 1.33 7.57
N ALA A 39 -9.13 2.50 7.30
CA ALA A 39 -8.52 3.51 6.43
C ALA A 39 -7.17 4.00 6.99
N LEU A 40 -7.10 4.23 8.31
CA LEU A 40 -5.86 4.61 8.99
C LEU A 40 -4.79 3.50 8.91
N GLN A 41 -5.16 2.23 9.11
CA GLN A 41 -4.23 1.10 8.92
C GLN A 41 -3.68 1.03 7.50
N MET A 42 -4.52 1.25 6.48
CA MET A 42 -4.05 1.32 5.09
C MET A 42 -3.08 2.49 4.87
N ALA A 43 -3.32 3.63 5.52
CA ALA A 43 -2.42 4.78 5.45
C ALA A 43 -1.07 4.51 6.12
N VAL A 44 -1.05 3.82 7.27
CA VAL A 44 0.19 3.37 7.93
C VAL A 44 1.00 2.49 6.98
N VAL A 45 0.39 1.42 6.45
CA VAL A 45 1.06 0.49 5.52
C VAL A 45 1.55 1.21 4.28
N ALA A 46 0.76 2.12 3.71
CA ALA A 46 1.16 2.90 2.56
C ALA A 46 2.36 3.80 2.87
N LEU A 47 2.34 4.50 4.01
CA LEU A 47 3.40 5.43 4.42
C LEU A 47 4.70 4.70 4.78
N GLU A 48 4.61 3.54 5.43
CA GLU A 48 5.74 2.63 5.61
C GLU A 48 6.33 2.25 4.24
N ALA A 49 5.47 1.85 3.31
CA ALA A 49 5.82 1.45 1.95
C ALA A 49 6.32 2.60 1.06
N THR A 50 6.03 3.89 1.31
CA THR A 50 6.54 5.03 0.51
C THR A 50 8.07 5.21 0.60
N GLY A 51 8.79 4.33 1.30
CA GLY A 51 10.24 4.12 1.07
C GLY A 51 10.56 3.29 -0.18
N VAL A 52 9.54 2.76 -0.85
CA VAL A 52 9.57 1.96 -2.07
C VAL A 52 8.68 2.67 -3.09
N PRO A 53 9.14 2.90 -4.32
CA PRO A 53 8.40 3.71 -5.31
C PRO A 53 7.00 3.13 -5.55
N SER A 54 6.02 4.03 -5.50
CA SER A 54 4.60 3.76 -5.71
C SER A 54 4.36 3.14 -7.09
N GLN A 55 3.57 2.06 -7.16
CA GLN A 55 3.26 1.34 -8.41
C GLN A 55 2.55 2.16 -9.49
N LYS A 56 2.20 3.42 -9.22
CA LYS A 56 1.77 4.34 -10.28
C LYS A 56 2.89 4.60 -11.30
N GLU A 57 4.16 4.58 -10.88
CA GLU A 57 5.31 4.75 -11.80
C GLU A 57 5.60 3.48 -12.62
N LEU A 58 5.24 2.29 -12.12
CA LEU A 58 5.40 1.01 -12.82
C LEU A 58 4.30 0.73 -13.87
N ALA A 59 3.21 1.51 -13.86
CA ALA A 59 2.13 1.35 -14.83
C ALA A 59 2.37 2.14 -16.13
N GLU A 60 3.19 3.20 -16.10
CA GLU A 60 3.51 4.02 -17.28
C GLU A 60 4.70 3.52 -18.11
N ASP A 61 5.42 2.49 -17.64
CA ASP A 61 6.50 1.83 -18.39
C ASP A 61 6.04 0.53 -19.10
N ARG A 62 4.73 0.24 -19.11
CA ARG A 62 4.18 -0.99 -19.73
C ARG A 62 4.05 -0.95 -21.27
N TRP A 63 4.55 0.09 -21.94
CA TRP A 63 4.52 0.19 -23.40
C TRP A 63 5.86 -0.05 -24.11
N ALA A 64 6.95 -0.30 -23.38
CA ALA A 64 8.23 -0.72 -23.96
C ALA A 64 8.41 -2.25 -23.95
N ILE A 65 7.41 -3.00 -24.45
CA ILE A 65 7.64 -4.39 -24.87
C ILE A 65 7.95 -4.35 -26.36
N PRO A 66 9.22 -4.50 -26.80
CA PRO A 66 9.47 -4.75 -28.22
C PRO A 66 8.80 -6.09 -28.55
N LEU A 67 7.92 -6.06 -29.54
CA LEU A 67 7.16 -7.18 -30.11
C LEU A 67 8.05 -8.23 -30.80
N LEU A 68 9.09 -8.72 -30.14
CA LEU A 68 10.04 -9.69 -30.69
C LEU A 68 10.40 -10.72 -29.62
N CYS A 69 9.58 -11.77 -29.52
CA CYS A 69 10.00 -13.16 -29.22
C CYS A 69 8.80 -14.10 -29.02
N TYR A 70 7.77 -14.00 -29.86
CA TYR A 70 6.86 -15.13 -30.08
C TYR A 70 6.88 -15.49 -31.57
N SER A 71 8.07 -15.78 -32.07
CA SER A 71 8.25 -16.51 -33.32
C SER A 71 8.63 -17.93 -32.95
N SER A 72 7.66 -18.83 -33.06
CA SER A 72 7.82 -20.28 -32.97
C SER A 72 8.94 -20.78 -33.89
N PRO A 73 9.47 -21.97 -33.59
CA PRO A 73 9.38 -23.02 -34.60
C PRO A 73 8.83 -24.30 -33.94
N PHE A 74 7.78 -24.96 -34.47
CA PHE A 74 7.90 -25.92 -35.57
C PHE A 74 9.07 -26.87 -35.27
N PHE A 75 8.85 -28.10 -34.77
CA PHE A 75 8.53 -29.33 -35.54
C PHE A 75 8.92 -30.59 -34.67
N PRO A 76 8.85 -31.87 -35.13
CA PRO A 76 7.73 -32.83 -35.23
C PRO A 76 8.02 -34.19 -34.48
N TYR A 77 7.17 -35.22 -34.68
CA TYR A 77 7.36 -36.67 -34.36
C TYR A 77 7.18 -37.09 -32.88
N HIS A 78 6.69 -38.28 -32.48
CA HIS A 78 6.32 -39.53 -33.15
C HIS A 78 5.35 -40.32 -32.22
N THR A 79 4.57 -41.20 -32.84
CA THR A 79 3.76 -42.31 -32.31
C THR A 79 4.38 -43.10 -31.14
N PHE A 80 3.56 -43.54 -30.18
CA PHE A 80 3.42 -44.96 -29.79
C PHE A 80 2.10 -45.20 -29.06
#